data_AF-Q28DX7-F1
#
_entry.id   AF-Q28DX7-F1
#
_cell.length_a   1.000
_cell.length_b   1.000
_cell.length_c   1.000
_cell.angle_alpha   90.00
_cell.angle_beta   90.00
_cell.angle_gamma   90.00
#
_symmetry.space_group_name_H-M   'P 1'
#
loop_
_entity.id
_entity.type
_entity.pdbx_description
1 polymer ?
#
loop_
_entity_poly.entity_id
_entity_poly.type
_entity_poly.pdbx_seq_one_letter_code
_entity_poly.pdbx_strand_id
1 'polypeptide(L)'
;GHCVVYYEKGIFCVFSINGKLQASMEIEDNTRAILLSRDGQYLLTGGDNGVVMVWQVSDLKQLFAYPGCDAGIRSMTMSFDQRCIMTGMASGSIVLFYNDFNRWHHEYQTRY
;
A
#
# COMPACT_ATOMS: atom_id res chain seq x y z
N GLY A 1 -11.96 -6.36 11.80
CA GLY A 1 -11.69 -6.54 10.36
C GLY A 1 -11.84 -5.20 9.69
N HIS A 2 -10.95 -4.87 8.75
CA HIS A 2 -11.00 -3.65 7.95
C HIS A 2 -11.25 -4.01 6.49
N CYS A 3 -12.14 -3.27 5.83
CA CYS A 3 -12.38 -3.36 4.40
C CYS A 3 -11.86 -2.06 3.79
N VAL A 4 -10.84 -2.14 2.92
CA VAL A 4 -10.33 -0.98 2.20
C VAL A 4 -10.96 -0.98 0.83
N VAL A 5 -11.61 0.12 0.47
CA VAL A 5 -12.26 0.30 -0.82
C VAL A 5 -11.61 1.48 -1.52
N TYR A 6 -11.25 1.28 -2.79
CA TYR A 6 -10.69 2.30 -3.67
C TYR A 6 -11.69 2.58 -4.81
N TYR A 7 -11.95 3.86 -5.08
CA TYR A 7 -12.83 4.29 -6.16
C TYR A 7 -12.12 5.23 -7.14
N GLU A 8 -12.66 5.30 -8.36
CA GLU A 8 -12.10 5.88 -9.60
C GLU A 8 -11.60 7.35 -9.55
N LYS A 9 -11.71 8.03 -8.40
CA LYS A 9 -11.21 9.39 -8.18
C LYS A 9 -9.96 9.45 -7.29
N GLY A 10 -9.27 8.34 -7.10
CA GLY A 10 -8.07 8.32 -6.24
C GLY A 10 -8.37 8.30 -4.74
N ILE A 11 -9.62 8.04 -4.36
CA ILE A 11 -10.03 8.05 -2.94
C ILE A 11 -9.95 6.64 -2.35
N PHE A 12 -9.24 6.52 -1.24
CA PHE A 12 -9.21 5.34 -0.37
C PHE A 12 -10.18 5.56 0.79
N CYS A 13 -11.06 4.60 1.00
CA CYS A 13 -11.95 4.56 2.15
C CYS A 13 -11.69 3.27 2.93
N VAL A 14 -11.39 3.41 4.22
CA VAL A 14 -11.27 2.28 5.14
C VAL A 14 -12.58 2.17 5.90
N PHE A 15 -13.27 1.05 5.73
CA PHE A 15 -14.47 0.69 6.45
C PHE A 15 -14.17 -0.36 7.51
N SER A 16 -14.86 -0.29 8.64
CA SER A 16 -14.98 -1.41 9.56
C SER A 16 -15.90 -2.47 8.96
N ILE A 17 -15.74 -3.74 9.38
CA ILE A 17 -16.67 -4.84 9.05
C ILE A 17 -18.14 -4.52 9.37
N ASN A 18 -18.40 -3.58 10.28
CA ASN A 18 -19.75 -3.12 10.61
C ASN A 18 -20.29 -2.06 9.63
N GLY A 19 -19.59 -1.78 8.52
CA GLY A 19 -19.98 -0.78 7.52
C GLY A 19 -19.67 0.68 7.88
N LYS A 20 -19.04 0.93 9.05
CA LYS A 20 -18.68 2.29 9.48
C LYS A 20 -17.39 2.75 8.79
N LEU A 21 -17.43 3.91 8.12
CA LEU A 21 -16.23 4.58 7.61
C LEU A 21 -15.32 4.96 8.79
N GLN A 22 -14.07 4.48 8.75
CA GLN A 22 -13.03 4.78 9.72
C GLN A 22 -12.18 5.96 9.25
N ALA A 23 -11.73 5.91 7.99
CA ALA A 23 -10.85 6.91 7.42
C ALA A 23 -11.08 7.01 5.91
N SER A 24 -10.88 8.21 5.36
CA SER A 24 -10.88 8.46 3.92
C SER A 24 -9.70 9.34 3.53
N MET A 25 -9.07 9.04 2.42
CA MET A 25 -7.95 9.83 1.89
C MET A 25 -8.09 9.95 0.38
N GLU A 26 -7.87 11.16 -0.14
CA GLU A 26 -7.81 11.44 -1.57
C GLU A 26 -6.34 11.47 -2.01
N ILE A 27 -6.02 10.70 -3.03
CA ILE A 27 -4.72 10.68 -3.69
C ILE A 27 -4.93 11.25 -5.09
N GLU A 28 -4.14 12.25 -5.47
CA GLU A 28 -4.25 12.89 -6.79
C GLU A 28 -3.78 11.99 -7.95
N ASP A 29 -3.23 10.82 -7.64
CA ASP A 29 -2.61 9.92 -8.60
C ASP A 29 -3.51 8.73 -8.97
N ASN A 30 -3.37 8.28 -10.20
CA ASN A 30 -4.14 7.18 -10.75
C ASN A 30 -3.61 5.86 -10.21
N THR A 31 -4.11 5.48 -9.03
CA THR A 31 -3.75 4.19 -8.43
C THR A 31 -4.39 3.07 -9.23
N ARG A 32 -3.56 2.11 -9.65
CA ARG A 32 -3.97 0.94 -10.43
C ARG A 32 -3.91 -0.35 -9.63
N ALA A 33 -3.05 -0.39 -8.61
CA ALA A 33 -2.85 -1.53 -7.76
C ALA A 33 -2.89 -1.11 -6.28
N ILE A 34 -3.56 -1.93 -5.47
CA ILE A 34 -3.67 -1.76 -4.03
C ILE A 34 -3.42 -3.10 -3.35
N LEU A 35 -2.83 -3.07 -2.16
CA LEU A 35 -2.52 -4.28 -1.42
C LEU A 35 -2.55 -3.98 0.09
N LEU A 36 -3.27 -4.79 0.84
CA LEU A 36 -3.26 -4.72 2.30
C LEU A 36 -2.23 -5.70 2.87
N SER A 37 -1.50 -5.28 3.89
CA SER A 37 -0.68 -6.19 4.67
C SER A 37 -1.54 -7.21 5.42
N ARG A 38 -0.96 -8.36 5.76
CA ARG A 38 -1.72 -9.45 6.39
C ARG A 38 -2.13 -9.13 7.82
N ASP A 39 -1.34 -8.31 8.51
CA ASP A 39 -1.67 -7.76 9.82
C ASP A 39 -2.76 -6.66 9.74
N GLY A 40 -3.10 -6.17 8.54
CA GLY A 40 -4.09 -5.13 8.32
C GLY A 40 -3.64 -3.72 8.74
N GLN A 41 -2.36 -3.55 9.08
CA GLN A 41 -1.82 -2.31 9.63
C GLN A 41 -1.26 -1.39 8.55
N TYR A 42 -0.87 -1.95 7.41
CA TYR A 42 -0.29 -1.23 6.28
C TYR A 42 -1.11 -1.43 5.00
N LEU A 43 -1.24 -0.35 4.25
CA LEU A 43 -1.81 -0.34 2.92
C LEU A 43 -0.73 0.09 1.94
N LEU A 44 -0.54 -0.67 0.87
CA LEU A 44 0.36 -0.34 -0.21
C LEU A 44 -0.44 0.08 -1.43
N THR A 45 0.00 1.14 -2.10
CA THR A 45 -0.63 1.67 -3.31
C THR A 45 0.42 1.88 -4.40
N GLY A 46 0.04 1.60 -5.64
CA GLY A 46 0.90 1.76 -6.81
C GLY A 46 0.08 2.24 -8.01
N GLY A 47 0.60 3.24 -8.71
CA GLY A 47 -0.11 3.93 -9.78
C GLY A 47 0.73 4.19 -11.02
N ASP A 48 0.23 5.08 -11.86
CA ASP A 48 0.86 5.44 -13.13
C ASP A 48 2.21 6.17 -12.93
N ASN A 49 2.45 6.76 -11.74
CA ASN A 49 3.75 7.34 -11.35
C ASN A 49 4.89 6.34 -11.12
N GLY A 50 4.60 5.04 -11.09
CA GLY A 50 5.61 4.01 -10.85
C GLY A 50 6.15 3.97 -9.41
N VAL A 51 5.54 4.69 -8.48
CA VAL A 51 5.96 4.75 -7.07
C VAL A 51 5.05 3.84 -6.24
N VAL A 52 5.66 2.98 -5.42
CA VAL A 52 4.92 2.23 -4.39
C VAL A 52 4.90 3.07 -3.12
N MET A 53 3.72 3.44 -2.66
CA MET A 53 3.53 4.17 -1.41
C MET A 53 3.02 3.22 -0.33
N VAL A 54 3.49 3.43 0.91
CA VAL A 54 3.12 2.66 2.09
C VAL A 54 2.41 3.59 3.07
N TRP A 55 1.22 3.19 3.47
CA TRP A 55 0.29 3.93 4.30
C TRP A 55 -0.01 3.16 5.58
N GLN A 56 -0.19 3.88 6.68
CA GLN A 56 -0.75 3.32 7.91
C GLN A 56 -2.27 3.27 7.81
N VAL A 57 -2.90 2.11 8.04
CA VAL A 57 -4.35 1.95 7.86
C VAL A 57 -5.17 2.69 8.93
N SER A 58 -4.65 2.84 10.15
CA SER A 58 -5.39 3.49 11.24
C SER A 58 -5.72 4.96 10.94
N ASP A 59 -4.75 5.67 10.36
CA ASP A 59 -4.80 7.13 10.22
C ASP A 59 -4.67 7.56 8.75
N LEU A 60 -4.52 6.61 7.82
CA LEU A 60 -4.18 6.82 6.41
C LEU A 60 -2.96 7.72 6.21
N LYS A 61 -2.01 7.68 7.14
CA LYS A 61 -0.79 8.48 7.05
C LYS A 61 0.23 7.81 6.13
N GLN A 62 0.83 8.57 5.21
CA GLN A 62 1.95 8.09 4.41
C GLN A 62 3.15 7.84 5.34
N LEU A 63 3.64 6.61 5.38
CA LEU A 63 4.81 6.25 6.16
C LEU A 63 6.07 6.23 5.30
N PHE A 64 5.96 5.73 4.07
CA PHE A 64 7.10 5.53 3.19
C PHE A 64 6.70 5.56 1.72
N ALA A 65 7.65 5.91 0.85
CA ALA A 65 7.52 5.76 -0.59
C ALA A 65 8.79 5.09 -1.12
N TYR A 66 8.62 3.98 -1.83
CA TYR A 66 9.74 3.31 -2.47
C TYR A 66 10.28 4.16 -3.63
N PRO A 67 11.55 3.95 -4.01
CA PRO A 67 12.10 4.58 -5.21
C PRO A 67 11.20 4.33 -6.42
N GLY A 68 10.99 5.37 -7.22
CA GLY A 68 10.20 5.27 -8.44
C GLY A 68 10.76 4.21 -9.38
N CYS A 69 9.86 3.39 -9.91
CA CYS A 69 10.19 2.37 -10.89
C CYS A 69 10.29 2.96 -12.31
N ASP A 70 10.70 2.13 -13.27
CA ASP A 70 10.89 2.56 -14.66
C ASP A 70 9.60 2.88 -15.43
N ALA A 71 8.45 2.41 -14.93
CA ALA A 71 7.14 2.62 -15.52
C ALA A 71 6.03 2.49 -14.48
N GLY A 72 4.80 2.86 -14.87
CA GLY A 72 3.61 2.77 -14.04
C GLY A 72 3.32 1.35 -13.57
N ILE A 73 2.94 1.21 -12.31
CA ILE A 73 2.64 -0.07 -11.68
C ILE A 73 1.23 -0.50 -12.08
N ARG A 74 1.09 -1.71 -12.61
CA ARG A 74 -0.20 -2.28 -13.05
C ARG A 74 -0.72 -3.37 -12.13
N SER A 75 0.18 -4.07 -11.44
CA SER A 75 -0.17 -5.12 -10.49
C SER A 75 0.84 -5.14 -9.35
N MET A 76 0.37 -5.53 -8.16
CA MET A 76 1.23 -5.74 -7.01
C MET A 76 0.79 -6.99 -6.25
N THR A 77 1.75 -7.69 -5.67
CA THR A 77 1.51 -8.78 -4.73
C THR A 77 2.57 -8.76 -3.63
N MET A 78 2.27 -9.39 -2.50
CA MET A 78 3.21 -9.52 -1.38
C MET A 78 3.34 -10.98 -0.99
N SER A 79 4.55 -11.35 -0.60
CA SER A 79 4.86 -12.69 -0.13
C SER A 79 4.13 -13.01 1.19
N PHE A 80 3.86 -14.28 1.43
CA PHE A 80 3.13 -14.74 2.61
C PHE A 80 3.85 -14.45 3.94
N ASP A 81 5.19 -14.37 3.89
CA ASP A 81 6.06 -14.01 5.02
C ASP A 81 6.17 -12.48 5.23
N GLN A 82 5.52 -11.67 4.39
CA GLN A 82 5.53 -10.20 4.44
C GLN A 82 6.94 -9.58 4.34
N ARG A 83 7.82 -10.20 3.55
CA ARG A 83 9.20 -9.73 3.34
C ARG A 83 9.47 -9.17 1.95
N CYS A 84 8.65 -9.55 0.98
CA CYS A 84 8.85 -9.18 -0.42
C CYS A 84 7.56 -8.60 -0.97
N ILE A 85 7.68 -7.47 -1.64
CA ILE A 85 6.63 -6.91 -2.50
C ILE A 85 7.09 -7.09 -3.93
N MET A 86 6.23 -7.65 -4.77
CA MET A 86 6.47 -7.78 -6.21
C MET A 86 5.54 -6.83 -6.95
N THR A 87 6.10 -6.04 -7.85
CA THR A 87 5.33 -5.11 -8.69
C THR A 87 5.50 -5.47 -10.16
N GLY A 88 4.38 -5.57 -10.87
CA GLY A 88 4.34 -5.74 -12.32
C GLY A 88 4.09 -4.39 -12.98
N MET A 89 5.01 -3.97 -13.85
CA MET A 89 4.98 -2.64 -14.46
C MET A 89 4.42 -2.67 -15.88
N ALA A 90 4.00 -1.52 -16.38
CA ALA A 90 3.51 -1.35 -17.75
C ALA A 90 4.60 -1.60 -18.81
N SER A 91 5.88 -1.42 -18.46
CA SER A 91 7.05 -1.75 -19.30
C SER A 91 7.21 -3.25 -19.54
N GLY A 92 6.55 -4.09 -18.72
CA GLY A 92 6.73 -5.54 -18.70
C GLY A 92 7.81 -6.03 -17.74
N SER A 93 8.61 -5.13 -17.15
CA SER A 93 9.55 -5.54 -16.10
C SER A 93 8.83 -5.78 -14.76
N ILE A 94 9.47 -6.60 -13.93
CA ILE A 94 9.01 -6.92 -12.58
C ILE A 94 10.06 -6.41 -11.61
N VAL A 95 9.65 -5.59 -10.65
CA VAL A 95 10.53 -5.11 -9.57
C VAL A 95 10.14 -5.82 -8.29
N LEU A 96 11.17 -6.27 -7.56
CA LEU A 96 11.01 -6.86 -6.25
C LEU A 96 11.62 -5.92 -5.20
N PHE A 97 10.79 -5.51 -4.25
CA PHE A 97 11.23 -4.77 -3.08
C PHE A 97 11.34 -5.72 -1.90
N TYR A 98 12.53 -5.83 -1.33
CA TYR A 98 12.75 -6.53 -0.08
C TYR A 98 12.51 -5.56 1.09
N ASN A 99 11.47 -5.81 1.87
CA ASN A 99 11.19 -5.10 3.11
C ASN A 99 10.53 -6.06 4.09
N ASP A 100 11.21 -6.33 5.21
CA ASP A 100 10.67 -7.16 6.27
C ASP A 100 9.67 -6.37 7.13
N PHE A 101 8.40 -6.41 6.74
CA PHE A 101 7.33 -5.75 7.48
C PHE A 101 7.19 -6.27 8.91
N ASN A 102 7.66 -7.49 9.20
CA ASN A 102 7.68 -8.01 10.57
C ASN A 102 8.68 -7.24 11.46
N ARG A 103 9.80 -6.79 10.89
CA ARG A 103 10.77 -5.94 11.60
C ARG A 103 10.35 -4.48 11.62
N TRP A 104 9.71 -4.01 10.56
CA TRP A 104 9.24 -2.62 10.44
C TRP A 104 8.27 -2.23 11.56
N HIS A 105 7.47 -3.20 12.02
CA HIS A 105 6.60 -3.05 13.20
C HIS A 105 7.37 -2.70 14.48
N HIS A 106 8.54 -3.32 14.68
CA HIS A 106 9.33 -3.16 15.89
C HIS A 106 10.04 -1.80 15.97
N GLU A 107 10.51 -1.27 14.84
CA GLU A 107 11.23 0.01 14.80
C GLU A 107 10.32 1.24 14.96
N TYR A 108 9.06 1.16 14.50
CA TYR A 108 8.11 2.26 14.68
C TYR A 108 7.34 2.23 16.01
N GLN A 109 7.21 1.07 16.67
CA GLN A 109 6.63 1.00 18.03
C GLN A 109 7.58 1.45 19.14
N THR A 110 8.90 1.45 18.92
CA THR A 110 9.88 1.84 19.96
C THR A 110 10.27 3.33 19.91
N ARG A 111 9.64 4.12 19.03
CA ARG A 111 9.92 5.56 18.90
C ARG A 111 8.95 6.49 19.62
N TYR A 112 7.93 5.97 20.31
CA TYR A 112 7.02 6.74 21.15
C TYR A 112 6.65 6.02 22.44
#